data_AF-A0A959QLZ3-F1
#
_entry.id   AF-A0A959QLZ3-F1
#
_cell.length_a   1.000
_cell.length_b   1.000
_cell.length_c   1.000
_cell.angle_alpha   90.00
_cell.angle_beta   90.00
_cell.angle_gamma   90.00
#
_symmetry.space_group_name_H-M   'P 1'
#
loop_
_entity.id
_entity.type
_entity.pdbx_description
1 polymer ?
#
loop_
_entity_poly.entity_id
_entity_poly.type
_entity_poly.pdbx_seq_one_letter_code
_entity_poly.pdbx_strand_id
1 'polypeptide(L)'
;SPLCCNGDECSLSNVQIDPLECDGDGTYSLVLNFDYQGVNNDFFEVWGAGEYLGYFSFVELPLTIHNFPEREVEYDIIKICVNDQPDCCVVHEFMGLNCEMNGALDTYLSQIKVYQNFNKIEVKGLETEYNLSLFNITGQCINFGQSREINLDDFGFSTGIYLLQIRTQNLTFYKKIFLSKN
;
A
#
# COMPACT_ATOMS: atom_id res chain seq x y z
N SER A 1 8.24 -53.98 24.55
CA SER A 1 8.96 -52.76 24.12
C SER A 1 8.31 -52.24 22.85
N PRO A 2 7.93 -50.95 22.76
CA PRO A 2 7.55 -50.36 21.49
C PRO A 2 8.73 -49.62 20.85
N LEU A 3 8.79 -49.79 19.53
CA LEU A 3 9.78 -49.28 18.58
C LEU A 3 9.82 -47.75 18.54
N CYS A 4 11.04 -47.19 18.56
CA CYS A 4 11.33 -45.81 18.18
C CYS A 4 11.19 -45.66 16.66
N CYS A 5 10.10 -45.07 16.19
CA CYS A 5 10.03 -44.53 14.84
C CYS A 5 10.80 -43.21 14.82
N ASN A 6 12.10 -43.26 14.51
CA ASN A 6 12.90 -42.07 14.21
C ASN A 6 12.54 -41.56 12.80
N GLY A 7 11.35 -40.99 12.66
CA GLY A 7 11.08 -40.00 11.62
C GLY A 7 11.16 -38.65 12.30
N ASP A 8 11.85 -37.69 11.70
CA ASP A 8 11.84 -36.33 12.24
C ASP A 8 10.39 -35.82 12.28
N GLU A 9 10.01 -35.17 13.37
CA GLU A 9 8.69 -34.56 13.50
C GLU A 9 8.52 -33.49 12.42
N CYS A 10 7.34 -33.44 11.81
CA CYS A 10 7.11 -32.51 10.71
C CYS A 10 7.16 -31.08 11.21
N SER A 11 7.96 -30.25 10.54
CA SER A 11 8.09 -28.84 10.88
C SER A 11 8.32 -27.98 9.64
N LEU A 12 7.67 -26.82 9.63
CA LEU A 12 7.86 -25.74 8.67
C LEU A 12 8.41 -24.54 9.45
N SER A 13 9.52 -23.98 9.02
CA SER A 13 10.24 -22.93 9.78
C SER A 13 10.90 -21.92 8.85
N ASN A 14 11.45 -20.84 9.43
CA ASN A 14 12.14 -19.77 8.68
C ASN A 14 11.33 -19.25 7.49
N VAL A 15 10.01 -19.06 7.68
CA VAL A 15 9.12 -18.52 6.65
C VAL A 15 9.59 -17.10 6.28
N GLN A 16 9.84 -16.90 5.00
CA GLN A 16 10.24 -15.63 4.39
C GLN A 16 9.24 -15.29 3.29
N ILE A 17 8.73 -14.06 3.35
CA ILE A 17 7.75 -13.55 2.41
C ILE A 17 8.20 -12.17 1.98
N ASP A 18 8.42 -11.99 0.68
CA ASP A 18 8.76 -10.71 0.07
C ASP A 18 7.63 -10.29 -0.89
N PRO A 19 6.73 -9.39 -0.47
CA PRO A 19 5.74 -8.80 -1.38
C PRO A 19 6.44 -8.05 -2.53
N LEU A 20 5.90 -8.18 -3.74
CA LEU A 20 6.43 -7.58 -4.96
C LEU A 20 5.58 -6.37 -5.40
N GLU A 21 4.76 -6.55 -6.43
CA GLU A 21 3.94 -5.51 -7.04
C GLU A 21 2.47 -5.90 -7.03
N CYS A 22 1.58 -4.91 -6.97
CA CYS A 22 0.16 -5.12 -7.17
C CYS A 22 -0.07 -5.65 -8.59
N ASP A 23 -0.73 -6.80 -8.68
CA ASP A 23 -1.03 -7.49 -9.95
C ASP A 23 -2.54 -7.51 -10.26
N GLY A 24 -3.35 -6.92 -9.38
CA GLY A 24 -4.78 -6.74 -9.54
C GLY A 24 -5.36 -5.73 -8.54
N ASP A 25 -6.67 -5.55 -8.59
CA ASP A 25 -7.41 -4.74 -7.61
C ASP A 25 -7.59 -5.57 -6.33
N GLY A 26 -6.91 -5.18 -5.27
CA GLY A 26 -6.86 -5.94 -4.02
C GLY A 26 -5.96 -7.19 -4.06
N THR A 27 -5.07 -7.32 -5.04
CA THR A 27 -4.12 -8.44 -5.12
C THR A 27 -2.71 -8.02 -5.49
N TYR A 28 -1.73 -8.81 -5.03
CA TYR A 28 -0.32 -8.64 -5.39
C TYR A 28 0.42 -9.96 -5.57
N SER A 29 1.59 -9.88 -6.20
CA SER A 29 2.53 -11.00 -6.26
C SER A 29 3.50 -10.98 -5.08
N LEU A 30 3.91 -12.15 -4.58
CA LEU A 30 4.92 -12.28 -3.52
C LEU A 30 5.87 -13.45 -3.77
N VAL A 31 7.08 -13.39 -3.21
CA VAL A 31 8.01 -14.52 -3.17
C VAL A 31 7.88 -15.21 -1.82
N LEU A 32 7.66 -16.53 -1.83
CA LEU A 32 7.58 -17.38 -0.66
C LEU A 32 8.80 -18.31 -0.58
N ASN A 33 9.43 -18.36 0.59
CA ASN A 33 10.46 -19.34 0.94
C ASN A 33 10.31 -19.82 2.38
N PHE A 34 10.72 -21.06 2.67
CA PHE A 34 10.74 -21.62 4.02
C PHE A 34 11.55 -22.91 4.08
N ASP A 35 11.96 -23.30 5.28
CA ASP A 35 12.61 -24.59 5.56
C ASP A 35 11.57 -25.62 6.00
N TYR A 36 11.79 -26.89 5.63
CA TYR A 36 10.91 -28.00 5.98
C TYR A 36 11.69 -29.25 6.42
N GLN A 37 11.11 -30.02 7.35
CA GLN A 37 11.64 -31.30 7.83
C GLN A 37 10.47 -32.25 8.15
N GLY A 38 10.70 -33.57 8.11
CA GLY A 38 9.70 -34.55 8.55
C GLY A 38 8.47 -34.66 7.64
N VAL A 39 8.59 -34.25 6.38
CA VAL A 39 7.52 -34.32 5.36
C VAL A 39 7.45 -35.73 4.74
N ASN A 40 6.25 -36.18 4.37
CA ASN A 40 6.02 -37.51 3.80
C ASN A 40 5.79 -37.52 2.28
N ASN A 41 5.84 -36.35 1.62
CA ASN A 41 5.67 -36.16 0.18
C ASN A 41 6.40 -34.88 -0.29
N ASP A 42 6.29 -34.58 -1.59
CA ASP A 42 7.03 -33.52 -2.26
C ASP A 42 6.23 -32.21 -2.47
N PHE A 43 5.04 -32.09 -1.87
CA PHE A 43 4.09 -31.01 -2.13
C PHE A 43 3.59 -30.31 -0.85
N PHE A 44 3.22 -29.05 -1.03
CA PHE A 44 2.57 -28.24 -0.01
C PHE A 44 1.45 -27.42 -0.63
N GLU A 45 0.55 -26.94 0.22
CA GLU A 45 -0.62 -26.16 -0.13
C GLU A 45 -0.54 -24.79 0.53
N VAL A 46 -1.05 -23.76 -0.15
CA VAL A 46 -0.99 -22.38 0.30
C VAL A 46 -2.38 -21.75 0.32
N TRP A 47 -2.66 -21.00 1.38
CA TRP A 47 -3.84 -20.14 1.51
C TRP A 47 -3.44 -18.71 1.87
N GLY A 48 -4.13 -17.73 1.28
CA GLY A 48 -4.05 -16.31 1.64
C GLY A 48 -5.43 -15.84 2.09
N ALA A 49 -5.52 -15.14 3.23
CA ALA A 49 -6.80 -14.66 3.78
C ALA A 49 -7.92 -15.73 3.91
N GLY A 50 -7.55 -17.02 3.99
CA GLY A 50 -8.50 -18.15 4.04
C GLY A 50 -8.91 -18.71 2.68
N GLU A 51 -8.50 -18.09 1.57
CA GLU A 51 -8.68 -18.59 0.21
C GLU A 51 -7.56 -19.54 -0.18
N TYR A 52 -7.90 -20.65 -0.87
CA TYR A 52 -6.92 -21.60 -1.39
C TYR A 52 -6.27 -21.05 -2.66
N LEU A 53 -4.94 -20.90 -2.65
CA LEU A 53 -4.18 -20.33 -3.76
C LEU A 53 -3.58 -21.40 -4.67
N GLY A 54 -3.32 -22.60 -4.14
CA GLY A 54 -2.80 -23.71 -4.93
C GLY A 54 -2.00 -24.72 -4.11
N TYR A 55 -1.51 -25.73 -4.83
CA TYR A 55 -0.51 -26.66 -4.35
C TYR A 55 0.75 -26.54 -5.21
N PHE A 56 1.91 -26.68 -4.58
CA PHE A 56 3.22 -26.40 -5.14
C PHE A 56 4.21 -27.47 -4.72
N SER A 57 5.33 -27.60 -5.41
CA SER A 57 6.38 -28.54 -5.02
C SER A 57 7.47 -27.88 -4.20
N PHE A 58 8.02 -28.58 -3.19
CA PHE A 58 9.12 -28.05 -2.39
C PHE A 58 10.36 -27.67 -3.21
N VAL A 59 10.58 -28.32 -4.37
CA VAL A 59 11.71 -28.00 -5.26
C VAL A 59 11.54 -26.68 -6.01
N GLU A 60 10.36 -26.07 -5.97
CA GLU A 60 10.09 -24.75 -6.57
C GLU A 60 10.50 -23.60 -5.64
N LEU A 61 10.78 -23.88 -4.36
CA LEU A 61 11.18 -22.85 -3.40
C LEU A 61 12.58 -22.28 -3.73
N PRO A 62 12.78 -20.96 -3.64
CA PRO A 62 11.77 -19.91 -3.41
C PRO A 62 10.87 -19.70 -4.65
N LEU A 63 9.54 -19.60 -4.46
CA LEU A 63 8.57 -19.49 -5.55
C LEU A 63 7.78 -18.18 -5.51
N THR A 64 7.34 -17.71 -6.67
CA THR A 64 6.45 -16.54 -6.79
C THR A 64 4.98 -16.98 -6.79
N ILE A 65 4.20 -16.46 -5.85
CA ILE A 65 2.74 -16.58 -5.83
C ILE A 65 2.16 -15.32 -6.45
N HIS A 66 1.28 -15.49 -7.43
CA HIS A 66 0.56 -14.40 -8.08
C HIS A 66 -0.87 -14.30 -7.55
N ASN A 67 -1.48 -13.12 -7.67
CA ASN A 67 -2.84 -12.82 -7.22
C ASN A 67 -3.07 -13.17 -5.73
N PHE A 68 -2.08 -12.90 -4.87
CA PHE A 68 -2.28 -13.05 -3.43
C PHE A 68 -3.29 -12.00 -2.94
N PRO A 69 -4.38 -12.40 -2.27
CA PRO A 69 -5.39 -11.47 -1.80
C PRO A 69 -4.86 -10.68 -0.60
N GLU A 70 -4.91 -9.36 -0.69
CA GLU A 70 -4.59 -8.52 0.45
C GLU A 70 -5.70 -8.54 1.50
N ARG A 71 -5.40 -8.01 2.68
CA ARG A 71 -6.38 -7.62 3.68
C ARG A 71 -6.38 -6.11 3.82
N GLU A 72 -7.54 -5.53 4.14
CA GLU A 72 -7.71 -4.10 4.45
C GLU A 72 -7.08 -3.70 5.82
N VAL A 73 -5.95 -4.30 6.20
CA VAL A 73 -5.18 -4.04 7.42
C VAL A 73 -3.69 -4.11 7.12
N GLU A 74 -2.84 -3.60 8.01
CA GLU A 74 -1.37 -3.51 7.79
C GLU A 74 -0.68 -4.87 7.58
N TYR A 75 -1.25 -5.95 8.11
CA TYR A 75 -0.66 -7.28 8.10
C TYR A 75 -1.52 -8.31 7.39
N ASP A 76 -0.89 -9.06 6.49
CA ASP A 76 -1.45 -10.20 5.80
C ASP A 76 -1.10 -11.52 6.48
N ILE A 77 -1.89 -12.55 6.17
CA ILE A 77 -1.73 -13.89 6.73
C ILE A 77 -1.64 -14.89 5.58
N ILE A 78 -0.56 -15.68 5.60
CA ILE A 78 -0.42 -16.88 4.78
C ILE A 78 -0.50 -18.12 5.67
N LYS A 79 -1.18 -19.15 5.17
CA LYS A 79 -1.14 -20.49 5.76
C LYS A 79 -0.50 -21.44 4.76
N ILE A 80 0.42 -22.26 5.25
CA ILE A 80 1.14 -23.27 4.48
C ILE A 80 0.91 -24.61 5.17
N CYS A 81 0.51 -25.63 4.43
CA CYS A 81 0.40 -27.00 4.93
C CYS A 81 1.12 -27.97 4.01
N VAL A 82 1.74 -29.00 4.58
CA VAL A 82 2.22 -30.13 3.78
C VAL A 82 1.00 -30.88 3.23
N ASN A 83 1.02 -31.18 1.93
CA ASN A 83 -0.10 -31.88 1.28
C ASN A 83 -0.35 -33.24 1.96
N ASP A 84 -1.60 -33.68 2.07
CA ASP A 84 -1.97 -34.97 2.70
C ASP A 84 -1.42 -35.19 4.14
N GLN A 85 -0.95 -34.13 4.81
CA GLN A 85 -0.43 -34.14 6.17
C GLN A 85 -1.03 -32.97 6.96
N PRO A 86 -2.33 -33.03 7.31
CA PRO A 86 -3.12 -31.89 7.82
C PRO A 86 -2.63 -31.33 9.16
N ASP A 87 -1.86 -32.11 9.92
CA ASP A 87 -1.28 -31.69 11.19
C ASP A 87 0.04 -30.92 11.01
N CYS A 88 0.61 -30.86 9.80
CA CYS A 88 1.85 -30.14 9.51
C CYS A 88 1.56 -28.85 8.73
N CYS A 89 1.21 -27.81 9.49
CA CYS A 89 0.92 -26.49 8.95
C CYS A 89 1.61 -25.38 9.75
N VAL A 90 1.87 -24.26 9.08
CA VAL A 90 2.29 -23.01 9.70
C VAL A 90 1.38 -21.88 9.22
N VAL A 91 1.08 -20.95 10.13
CA VAL A 91 0.44 -19.67 9.82
C VAL A 91 1.46 -18.58 10.09
N HIS A 92 1.68 -17.70 9.12
CA HIS A 92 2.63 -16.62 9.23
C HIS A 92 1.96 -15.29 8.91
N GLU A 93 2.21 -14.30 9.76
CA GLU A 93 1.76 -12.93 9.58
C GLU A 93 2.92 -12.09 9.06
N PHE A 94 2.67 -11.25 8.05
CA PHE A 94 3.68 -10.43 7.40
C PHE A 94 3.09 -9.09 6.97
N MET A 95 3.94 -8.09 6.72
CA MET A 95 3.47 -6.80 6.20
C MET A 95 3.08 -6.96 4.73
N GLY A 96 1.81 -6.73 4.43
CA GLY A 96 1.26 -6.83 3.07
C GLY A 96 1.49 -5.56 2.25
N LEU A 97 0.96 -5.56 1.02
CA LEU A 97 0.79 -4.34 0.22
C LEU A 97 -0.63 -3.80 0.37
N ASN A 98 -0.80 -2.53 -0.01
CA ASN A 98 -2.11 -1.94 -0.24
C ASN A 98 -2.26 -1.70 -1.75
N CYS A 99 -2.98 -2.62 -2.35
CA CYS A 99 -3.31 -2.80 -3.75
C CYS A 99 -4.79 -2.58 -4.03
N GLU A 100 -5.58 -2.15 -3.04
CA GLU A 100 -6.76 -1.35 -3.30
C GLU A 100 -6.28 -0.16 -4.13
N MET A 101 -6.43 -0.28 -5.43
CA MET A 101 -6.41 0.89 -6.28
C MET A 101 -7.62 1.68 -5.80
N ASN A 102 -7.40 2.65 -4.92
CA ASN A 102 -8.32 3.75 -4.70
C ASN A 102 -8.35 4.58 -5.99
N GLY A 103 -8.75 3.97 -7.10
CA GLY A 103 -8.82 4.54 -8.43
C GLY A 103 -9.76 5.73 -8.41
N ALA A 104 -10.71 5.80 -7.47
CA ALA A 104 -11.50 7.00 -7.22
C ALA A 104 -10.64 8.16 -6.70
N LEU A 105 -9.80 7.96 -5.67
CA LEU A 105 -8.99 9.04 -5.09
C LEU A 105 -7.85 9.44 -6.03
N ASP A 106 -7.13 8.49 -6.61
CA ASP A 106 -6.01 8.79 -7.51
C ASP A 106 -6.49 9.41 -8.83
N THR A 107 -7.61 8.94 -9.38
CA THR A 107 -8.24 9.61 -10.52
C THR A 107 -8.68 11.02 -10.13
N TYR A 108 -9.32 11.18 -8.97
CA TYR A 108 -9.75 12.49 -8.47
C TYR A 108 -8.56 13.45 -8.26
N LEU A 109 -7.46 12.97 -7.68
CA LEU A 109 -6.21 13.73 -7.49
C LEU A 109 -5.57 14.11 -8.83
N SER A 110 -5.59 13.22 -9.82
CA SER A 110 -5.04 13.48 -11.14
C SER A 110 -5.76 14.62 -11.89
N GLN A 111 -7.03 14.86 -11.55
CA GLN A 111 -7.79 15.98 -12.11
C GLN A 111 -7.34 17.33 -11.53
N ILE A 112 -6.80 17.36 -10.30
CA ILE A 112 -6.42 18.60 -9.61
C ILE A 112 -5.13 19.19 -10.19
N LYS A 113 -5.30 20.17 -11.07
CA LYS A 113 -4.19 20.92 -11.69
C LYS A 113 -4.01 22.25 -10.98
N VAL A 114 -2.78 22.51 -10.53
CA VAL A 114 -2.40 23.77 -9.89
C VAL A 114 -1.55 24.55 -10.88
N TYR A 115 -2.04 25.73 -11.24
CA TYR A 115 -1.34 26.69 -12.10
C TYR A 115 -0.86 27.85 -11.24
N GLN A 116 0.37 28.27 -11.48
CA GLN A 116 0.99 29.37 -10.76
C GLN A 116 1.60 30.35 -11.76
N ASN A 117 1.34 31.63 -11.56
CA ASN A 117 2.07 32.71 -12.21
C ASN A 117 2.71 33.61 -11.13
N PHE A 118 3.20 34.79 -11.52
CA PHE A 118 3.93 35.67 -10.60
C PHE A 118 3.09 36.21 -9.44
N ASN A 119 1.78 36.37 -9.61
CA ASN A 119 0.90 36.96 -8.60
C ASN A 119 -0.34 36.12 -8.27
N LYS A 120 -0.48 34.91 -8.81
CA LYS A 120 -1.71 34.14 -8.70
C LYS A 120 -1.43 32.64 -8.65
N ILE A 121 -2.21 31.97 -7.81
CA ILE A 121 -2.38 30.52 -7.79
C ILE A 121 -3.81 30.22 -8.21
N GLU A 122 -3.99 29.31 -9.17
CA GLU A 122 -5.28 28.85 -9.66
C GLU A 122 -5.36 27.32 -9.62
N VAL A 123 -6.48 26.78 -9.15
CA VAL A 123 -6.75 25.34 -9.14
C VAL A 123 -7.83 25.01 -10.17
N LYS A 124 -7.59 24.00 -11.02
CA LYS A 124 -8.56 23.50 -12.02
C LYS A 124 -8.76 22.00 -11.89
N GLY A 125 -9.84 21.52 -12.51
CA GLY A 125 -10.23 20.11 -12.54
C GLY A 125 -10.98 19.63 -11.30
N LEU A 126 -11.53 20.57 -10.52
CA LEU A 126 -12.49 20.29 -9.47
C LEU A 126 -13.86 20.86 -9.88
N GLU A 127 -14.84 19.97 -10.03
CA GLU A 127 -16.22 20.33 -10.36
C GLU A 127 -16.97 20.88 -9.15
N THR A 128 -16.71 20.31 -7.96
CA THR A 128 -17.35 20.71 -6.70
C THR A 128 -16.80 22.03 -6.15
N GLU A 129 -17.51 22.61 -5.17
CA GLU A 129 -17.00 23.75 -4.41
C GLU A 129 -15.82 23.34 -3.53
N TYR A 130 -14.80 24.20 -3.50
CA TYR A 130 -13.62 24.03 -2.68
C TYR A 130 -13.09 25.39 -2.21
N ASN A 131 -12.36 25.37 -1.11
CA ASN A 131 -11.67 26.51 -0.54
C ASN A 131 -10.17 26.31 -0.63
N LEU A 132 -9.44 27.40 -0.83
CA LEU A 132 -7.98 27.39 -0.84
C LEU A 132 -7.44 28.02 0.44
N SER A 133 -6.32 27.49 0.92
CA SER A 133 -5.56 28.10 2.00
C SER A 133 -4.09 27.89 1.77
N LEU A 134 -3.28 28.90 2.06
CA LEU A 134 -1.84 28.87 1.84
C LEU A 134 -1.10 28.92 3.18
N PHE A 135 -0.23 27.96 3.40
CA PHE A 135 0.58 27.86 4.60
C PHE A 135 2.07 27.93 4.25
N ASN A 136 2.85 28.62 5.08
CA ASN A 136 4.31 28.52 4.99
C ASN A 136 4.80 27.18 5.59
N ILE A 137 6.10 26.91 5.49
CA ILE A 137 6.69 25.67 6.03
C ILE A 137 6.63 25.54 7.56
N THR A 138 6.39 26.63 8.29
CA THR A 138 6.20 26.59 9.75
C THR A 138 4.74 26.35 10.13
N GLY A 139 3.85 26.13 9.15
CA GLY A 139 2.42 25.91 9.36
C GLY A 139 1.60 27.18 9.60
N GLN A 140 2.19 28.37 9.45
CA GLN A 140 1.45 29.63 9.57
C GLN A 140 0.59 29.83 8.33
N CYS A 141 -0.70 30.10 8.56
CA CYS A 141 -1.64 30.50 7.51
C CYS A 141 -1.27 31.90 6.99
N ILE A 142 -0.96 31.98 5.70
CA ILE A 142 -0.63 33.22 4.99
C ILE A 142 -1.88 33.80 4.30
N ASN A 143 -2.75 32.93 3.78
CA ASN A 143 -4.01 33.29 3.17
C ASN A 143 -5.10 32.29 3.57
N PHE A 144 -6.26 32.83 3.94
CA PHE A 144 -7.48 32.09 4.20
C PHE A 144 -8.57 32.68 3.30
N GLY A 145 -8.88 32.03 2.17
CA GLY A 145 -9.69 32.65 1.12
C GLY A 145 -10.62 31.68 0.41
N GLN A 146 -11.92 31.97 0.44
CA GLN A 146 -13.02 31.16 -0.10
C GLN A 146 -13.15 31.22 -1.64
N SER A 147 -12.04 31.40 -2.35
CA SER A 147 -12.01 31.57 -3.81
C SER A 147 -11.27 30.41 -4.48
N ARG A 148 -11.63 30.14 -5.75
CA ARG A 148 -10.94 29.18 -6.64
C ARG A 148 -9.51 29.61 -7.02
N GLU A 149 -9.09 30.77 -6.54
CA GLU A 149 -7.79 31.38 -6.79
C GLU A 149 -7.27 32.11 -5.56
N ILE A 150 -5.95 32.20 -5.44
CA ILE A 150 -5.25 33.03 -4.45
C ILE A 150 -4.48 34.10 -5.21
N ASN A 151 -4.78 35.36 -4.94
CA ASN A 151 -3.95 36.49 -5.35
C ASN A 151 -2.81 36.66 -4.33
N LEU A 152 -1.57 36.65 -4.81
CA LEU A 152 -0.36 36.74 -4.00
C LEU A 152 0.05 38.19 -3.72
N ASP A 153 -0.42 39.16 -4.52
CA ASP A 153 -0.12 40.58 -4.32
C ASP A 153 -0.72 41.12 -3.01
N ASP A 154 -1.79 40.48 -2.56
CA ASP A 154 -2.54 40.85 -1.35
C ASP A 154 -1.82 40.44 -0.05
N PHE A 155 -0.71 39.68 -0.14
CA PHE A 155 -0.02 39.11 1.02
C PHE A 155 1.50 39.24 0.95
N GLY A 156 2.12 39.58 2.08
CA GLY A 156 3.58 39.56 2.21
C GLY A 156 4.11 38.13 2.27
N PHE A 157 4.32 37.47 1.14
CA PHE A 157 5.03 36.18 1.07
C PHE A 157 6.54 36.37 0.85
N SER A 158 7.32 35.32 1.09
CA SER A 158 8.76 35.27 0.80
C SER A 158 9.01 34.22 -0.29
N THR A 159 10.11 34.31 -1.03
CA THR A 159 10.51 33.22 -1.92
C THR A 159 10.77 31.97 -1.10
N GLY A 160 10.16 30.84 -1.44
CA GLY A 160 10.29 29.60 -0.68
C GLY A 160 9.22 28.55 -0.95
N ILE A 161 9.25 27.49 -0.13
CA ILE A 161 8.28 26.40 -0.18
C ILE A 161 7.03 26.77 0.62
N TYR A 162 5.87 26.41 0.09
CA TYR A 162 4.57 26.58 0.73
C TYR A 162 3.74 25.31 0.58
N LEU A 163 2.76 25.15 1.47
CA LEU A 163 1.73 24.13 1.38
C LEU A 163 0.42 24.81 0.96
N LEU A 164 -0.06 24.44 -0.22
CA LEU A 164 -1.39 24.79 -0.68
C LEU A 164 -2.37 23.73 -0.19
N GLN A 165 -3.30 24.14 0.67
CA GLN A 165 -4.42 23.32 1.09
C GLN A 165 -5.61 23.57 0.15
N ILE A 166 -6.24 22.48 -0.31
CA ILE A 166 -7.44 22.49 -1.12
C ILE A 166 -8.50 21.69 -0.34
N ARG A 167 -9.52 22.36 0.17
CA ARG A 167 -10.55 21.75 1.00
C ARG A 167 -11.89 21.72 0.27
N THR A 168 -12.40 20.51 0.01
CA THR A 168 -13.78 20.29 -0.46
C THR A 168 -14.69 20.02 0.74
N GLN A 169 -15.98 19.71 0.51
CA GLN A 169 -16.89 19.30 1.59
C GLN A 169 -16.44 18.02 2.30
N ASN A 170 -15.78 17.10 1.58
CA ASN A 170 -15.50 15.75 2.07
C ASN A 170 -14.00 15.46 2.24
N LEU A 171 -13.13 16.16 1.53
CA LEU A 171 -11.71 15.85 1.45
C LEU A 171 -10.86 17.11 1.63
N THR A 172 -9.66 16.94 2.19
CA THR A 172 -8.64 17.98 2.25
C THR A 172 -7.36 17.47 1.63
N PHE A 173 -6.85 18.19 0.64
CA PHE A 173 -5.63 17.88 -0.08
C PHE A 173 -4.55 18.91 0.24
N TYR A 174 -3.29 18.48 0.17
CA TYR A 174 -2.14 19.37 0.29
C TYR A 174 -1.21 19.20 -0.90
N LYS A 175 -0.80 20.32 -1.49
CA LYS A 175 0.22 20.34 -2.53
C LYS A 175 1.38 21.22 -2.09
N LYS A 176 2.58 20.65 -2.12
CA LYS A 176 3.81 21.43 -1.96
C LYS A 176 4.03 22.26 -3.22
N ILE A 177 4.15 23.57 -3.06
CA ILE A 177 4.44 24.51 -4.16
C ILE A 177 5.64 25.38 -3.80
N PHE A 178 6.27 25.96 -4.82
CA PHE A 178 7.38 26.89 -4.65
C PHE A 178 6.96 28.27 -5.16
N LEU A 179 6.96 29.27 -4.28
CA LEU A 179 6.68 30.66 -4.64
C LEU A 179 7.99 31.41 -4.80
N SER A 180 8.08 32.25 -5.84
CA SER A 180 9.21 33.15 -6.05
C SER A 180 8.71 34.57 -6.21
N LYS A 181 9.29 35.50 -5.46
CA LYS A 181 9.23 36.92 -5.79
C LYS A 181 10.21 37.20 -6.93
N ASN A 182 9.76 37.94 -7.93
CA ASN A 182 10.64 38.57 -8.91
C ASN A 182 11.21 39.87 -8.32
#